data_AF-A0A846XZ09-F1
#
_entry.id   AF-A0A846XZ09-F1
#
_cell.length_a   1.000
_cell.length_b   1.000
_cell.length_c   1.000
_cell.angle_alpha   90.00
_cell.angle_beta   90.00
_cell.angle_gamma   90.00
#
_symmetry.space_group_name_H-M   'P 1'
#
loop_
_entity.id
_entity.type
_entity.pdbx_description
1 polymer ?
#
loop_
_entity_poly.entity_id
_entity_poly.type
_entity_poly.pdbx_seq_one_letter_code
_entity_poly.pdbx_strand_id
1 'polypeptide(L)'
;MFGANGIRTGSDGRIYVAQVAGSQISALDPDSGALETISAMGSDIVAPDDIAFSPDGELYITEYYDGRVSIRDRQGGTRLLRDDLPGANGITFHRGRLFVDECRPGGRLLELDPAGGAPKILLDGLPMPNALEVGPDGKLYYPLLGSNEIWRIDPDGGEPERVAADLGGPDAVKFDAAGYLVSTQVATGEVLRIDPRSGERTVLATVAPGLDNLTFIGNRLFVSGFTGAVTEILPGGETRSTLADGLTWPLDLTVAADGTLYIADGTFLLALPPGGELRTAGMLFDPGYPGYIRGITAVGDGEFIVTGNGSVARYRPATDEHEVLFDQLDQLYGVAVSPDGTVAAADRGTGTVHAVRSGGTQILASGLDRPMGVAFAPDGTCLVTEAGAGRLTSIDGSTTDTVADGLGEPHGVLVHGGVAYLIDVEAKTLVGVDLSTRSREVIARDLPVGAPVGVAPKPLKGLLPFSGPQGPFAGLAAGPDGTLYISGDAEGSVLTLRREGR
;
A
#
# COMPACT_ATOMS: atom_id res chain seq x y z
N MET A 1 0.56 9.27 -8.17
CA MET A 1 0.41 7.88 -8.63
C MET A 1 0.18 7.03 -7.38
N PHE A 2 -0.60 5.95 -7.41
CA PHE A 2 -0.92 5.16 -6.21
C PHE A 2 0.11 4.02 -6.02
N GLY A 3 1.35 4.40 -5.79
CA GLY A 3 2.49 3.47 -5.79
C GLY A 3 3.03 3.20 -7.21
N ALA A 4 4.30 2.81 -7.28
CA ALA A 4 4.96 2.38 -8.51
C ALA A 4 5.62 1.04 -8.20
N ASN A 5 4.95 -0.05 -8.61
CA ASN A 5 5.40 -1.40 -8.31
C ASN A 5 6.34 -1.89 -9.42
N GLY A 6 5.96 -2.97 -10.10
CA GLY A 6 6.63 -3.45 -11.29
C GLY A 6 6.69 -2.42 -12.40
N ILE A 7 7.89 -2.26 -12.97
CA ILE A 7 8.12 -1.36 -14.10
C ILE A 7 8.81 -2.06 -15.26
N ARG A 8 8.34 -1.76 -16.48
CA ARG A 8 8.93 -2.33 -17.69
C ARG A 8 8.98 -1.33 -18.82
N THR A 9 10.14 -1.24 -19.47
CA THR A 9 10.31 -0.41 -20.66
C THR A 9 9.60 -1.06 -21.85
N GLY A 10 8.71 -0.32 -22.50
CA GLY A 10 8.07 -0.71 -23.75
C GLY A 10 8.95 -0.43 -24.97
N SER A 11 8.62 -1.08 -26.10
CA SER A 11 9.29 -0.83 -27.39
C SER A 11 9.16 0.61 -27.92
N ASP A 12 8.23 1.37 -27.36
CA ASP A 12 7.99 2.80 -27.62
C ASP A 12 8.90 3.73 -26.80
N GLY A 13 9.77 3.17 -25.94
CA GLY A 13 10.68 3.94 -25.09
C GLY A 13 10.05 4.49 -23.81
N ARG A 14 8.78 4.17 -23.53
CA ARG A 14 8.10 4.57 -22.29
C ARG A 14 8.26 3.51 -21.20
N ILE A 15 8.13 3.93 -19.95
CA ILE A 15 8.16 3.04 -18.78
C ILE A 15 6.73 2.74 -18.39
N TYR A 16 6.31 1.49 -18.53
CA TYR A 16 5.01 1.02 -18.06
C TYR A 16 5.14 0.70 -16.57
N VAL A 17 4.16 1.15 -15.78
CA VAL A 17 4.17 1.10 -14.31
C VAL A 17 2.89 0.44 -13.85
N ALA A 18 3.02 -0.71 -13.19
CA ALA A 18 1.95 -1.37 -12.46
C ALA A 18 1.76 -0.71 -11.09
N GLN A 19 0.50 -0.62 -10.64
CA GLN A 19 0.12 0.05 -9.39
C GLN A 19 -0.85 -0.84 -8.63
N VAL A 20 -0.34 -1.49 -7.58
CA VAL A 20 -1.11 -2.47 -6.79
C VAL A 20 -2.27 -1.78 -6.08
N ALA A 21 -1.98 -0.72 -5.31
CA ALA A 21 -3.01 0.02 -4.56
C ALA A 21 -4.00 0.73 -5.49
N GLY A 22 -3.49 1.36 -6.56
CA GLY A 22 -4.33 2.06 -7.55
C GLY A 22 -5.16 1.16 -8.46
N SER A 23 -4.88 -0.15 -8.51
CA SER A 23 -5.48 -1.07 -9.50
C SER A 23 -5.45 -0.52 -10.92
N GLN A 24 -4.28 -0.03 -11.33
CA GLN A 24 -4.11 0.61 -12.63
C GLN A 24 -2.71 0.36 -13.21
N ILE A 25 -2.59 0.60 -14.52
CA ILE A 25 -1.31 0.58 -15.23
C ILE A 25 -1.17 1.92 -15.95
N SER A 26 -0.01 2.55 -15.84
CA SER A 26 0.32 3.79 -16.54
C SER A 26 1.55 3.62 -17.43
N ALA A 27 1.70 4.44 -18.47
CA ALA A 27 2.93 4.59 -19.24
C ALA A 27 3.50 5.98 -19.00
N LEU A 28 4.76 6.02 -18.55
CA LEU A 28 5.54 7.21 -18.23
C LEU A 28 6.51 7.51 -19.39
N ASP A 29 6.45 8.74 -19.88
CA ASP A 29 7.50 9.29 -20.72
C ASP A 29 8.68 9.74 -19.81
N PRO A 30 9.87 9.12 -19.94
CA PRO A 30 10.98 9.32 -19.01
C PRO A 30 11.73 10.65 -19.20
N ASP A 31 11.39 11.43 -20.23
CA ASP A 31 12.05 12.69 -20.54
C ASP A 31 11.17 13.89 -20.15
N SER A 32 9.85 13.76 -20.32
CA SER A 32 8.87 14.80 -19.99
C SER A 32 8.16 14.58 -18.66
N GLY A 33 8.18 13.36 -18.11
CA GLY A 33 7.40 13.00 -16.93
C GLY A 33 5.90 12.79 -17.20
N ALA A 34 5.47 12.84 -18.47
CA ALA A 34 4.06 12.69 -18.82
C ALA A 34 3.56 11.26 -18.57
N LEU A 35 2.37 11.14 -17.97
CA LEU A 35 1.71 9.86 -17.68
C LEU A 35 0.47 9.66 -18.55
N GLU A 36 0.34 8.48 -19.13
CA GLU A 36 -0.87 7.98 -19.78
C GLU A 36 -1.43 6.79 -19.01
N THR A 37 -2.75 6.75 -18.79
CA THR A 37 -3.42 5.58 -18.22
C THR A 37 -3.62 4.50 -19.29
N ILE A 38 -3.00 3.34 -19.10
CA ILE A 38 -3.06 2.18 -20.01
C ILE A 38 -4.17 1.21 -19.60
N SER A 39 -4.37 1.04 -18.30
CA SER A 39 -5.49 0.30 -17.69
C SER A 39 -5.97 1.09 -16.48
N ALA A 40 -7.24 1.50 -16.47
CA ALA A 40 -7.78 2.36 -15.41
C ALA A 40 -8.30 1.55 -14.22
N MET A 41 -8.39 2.20 -13.05
CA MET A 41 -9.09 1.67 -11.88
C MET A 41 -10.53 1.25 -12.24
N GLY A 42 -10.98 0.12 -11.70
CA GLY A 42 -12.29 -0.46 -11.99
C GLY A 42 -12.36 -1.28 -13.28
N SER A 43 -11.29 -1.30 -14.08
CA SER A 43 -11.16 -2.17 -15.26
C SER A 43 -10.98 -3.65 -14.88
N ASP A 44 -10.80 -4.52 -15.87
CA ASP A 44 -10.65 -5.96 -15.66
C ASP A 44 -9.35 -6.39 -14.99
N ILE A 45 -8.32 -5.54 -15.00
CA ILE A 45 -7.06 -5.75 -14.30
C ILE A 45 -7.17 -5.08 -12.92
N VAL A 46 -6.84 -5.83 -11.86
CA VAL A 46 -6.98 -5.47 -10.45
C VAL A 46 -5.66 -5.76 -9.73
N ALA A 47 -5.17 -4.81 -8.95
CA ALA A 47 -3.89 -4.93 -8.25
C ALA A 47 -2.74 -5.50 -9.12
N PRO A 48 -2.46 -4.91 -10.31
CA PRO A 48 -1.32 -5.32 -11.10
C PRO A 48 -0.04 -5.04 -10.33
N ASP A 49 0.85 -6.02 -10.29
CA ASP A 49 2.11 -5.93 -9.54
C ASP A 49 3.30 -5.87 -10.50
N ASP A 50 3.43 -6.82 -11.43
CA ASP A 50 4.51 -6.83 -12.40
C ASP A 50 4.02 -7.10 -13.83
N ILE A 51 4.85 -6.71 -14.81
CA ILE A 51 4.46 -6.74 -16.23
C ILE A 51 5.58 -7.16 -17.17
N ALA A 52 5.20 -7.91 -18.21
CA ALA A 52 6.11 -8.29 -19.30
C ALA A 52 5.44 -8.10 -20.66
N PHE A 53 6.24 -7.71 -21.66
CA PHE A 53 5.79 -7.71 -23.05
C PHE A 53 6.10 -9.04 -23.72
N SER A 54 5.11 -9.61 -24.40
CA SER A 54 5.35 -10.70 -25.34
C SER A 54 6.14 -10.20 -26.56
N PRO A 55 6.74 -11.09 -27.36
CA PRO A 55 7.41 -10.71 -28.61
C PRO A 55 6.51 -9.94 -29.59
N ASP A 56 5.20 -10.18 -29.56
CA ASP A 56 4.21 -9.50 -30.40
C ASP A 56 3.74 -8.15 -29.79
N GLY A 57 4.19 -7.83 -28.58
CA GLY A 57 3.90 -6.60 -27.85
C GLY A 57 2.57 -6.61 -27.11
N GLU A 58 2.01 -7.79 -26.81
CA GLU A 58 0.93 -7.92 -25.81
C GLU A 58 1.51 -7.78 -24.40
N LEU A 59 0.74 -7.20 -23.50
CA LEU A 59 1.14 -7.04 -22.11
C LEU A 59 0.61 -8.23 -21.29
N TYR A 60 1.51 -8.90 -20.57
CA TYR A 60 1.20 -9.93 -19.59
C TYR A 60 1.38 -9.33 -18.21
N ILE A 61 0.39 -9.51 -17.34
CA ILE A 61 0.25 -8.78 -16.08
C ILE A 61 0.00 -9.78 -14.97
N THR A 62 0.81 -9.75 -13.92
CA THR A 62 0.54 -10.43 -12.66
C THR A 62 -0.34 -9.55 -11.78
N GLU A 63 -1.36 -10.16 -11.17
CA GLU A 63 -2.33 -9.48 -10.32
C GLU A 63 -2.24 -10.10 -8.92
N TYR A 64 -1.47 -9.44 -8.06
CA TYR A 64 -0.93 -10.02 -6.84
C TYR A 64 -2.00 -10.49 -5.86
N TYR A 65 -2.97 -9.63 -5.55
CA TYR A 65 -4.05 -9.95 -4.60
C TYR A 65 -5.15 -10.84 -5.19
N ASP A 66 -5.29 -10.87 -6.51
CA ASP A 66 -6.25 -11.76 -7.17
C ASP A 66 -5.64 -13.11 -7.55
N GLY A 67 -4.33 -13.28 -7.36
CA GLY A 67 -3.63 -14.54 -7.58
C GLY A 67 -3.71 -15.02 -9.03
N ARG A 68 -3.59 -14.08 -9.98
CA ARG A 68 -3.89 -14.34 -11.39
C ARG A 68 -2.92 -13.67 -12.35
N VAL A 69 -2.95 -14.12 -13.60
CA VAL A 69 -2.25 -13.52 -14.73
C VAL A 69 -3.25 -13.15 -15.81
N SER A 70 -3.25 -11.88 -16.20
CA SER A 70 -4.07 -11.34 -17.29
C SER A 70 -3.21 -10.95 -18.49
N ILE A 71 -3.85 -10.90 -19.65
CA ILE A 71 -3.23 -10.46 -20.90
C ILE A 71 -4.04 -9.29 -21.44
N ARG A 72 -3.32 -8.25 -21.86
CA ARG A 72 -3.86 -7.07 -22.51
C ARG A 72 -3.28 -6.95 -23.91
N ASP A 73 -4.14 -6.98 -24.91
CA ASP A 73 -3.74 -6.81 -26.30
C ASP A 73 -3.43 -5.35 -26.63
N ARG A 74 -2.87 -5.11 -27.83
CA ARG A 74 -2.46 -3.79 -28.30
C ARG A 74 -3.62 -2.83 -28.59
N GLN A 75 -4.83 -3.35 -28.73
CA GLN A 75 -6.06 -2.56 -28.94
C GLN A 75 -6.75 -2.25 -27.61
N GLY A 76 -6.27 -2.84 -26.51
CA GLY A 76 -6.81 -2.68 -25.19
C GLY A 76 -7.90 -3.68 -24.82
N GLY A 77 -8.03 -4.80 -25.51
CA GLY A 77 -8.78 -5.94 -25.02
C GLY A 77 -8.04 -6.64 -23.89
N THR A 78 -8.77 -7.12 -22.87
CA THR A 78 -8.21 -7.87 -21.74
C THR A 78 -8.80 -9.28 -21.70
N ARG A 79 -7.98 -10.28 -21.39
CA ARG A 79 -8.42 -11.65 -21.10
C ARG A 79 -7.61 -12.25 -19.96
N LEU A 80 -8.26 -13.12 -19.19
CA LEU A 80 -7.59 -13.92 -18.18
C LEU A 80 -6.74 -15.02 -18.86
N LEU A 81 -5.48 -15.16 -18.46
CA LEU A 81 -4.68 -16.34 -18.80
C LEU A 81 -4.93 -17.44 -17.76
N ARG A 82 -4.89 -17.08 -16.48
CA ARG A 82 -4.95 -18.04 -15.36
C ARG A 82 -5.26 -17.34 -14.03
N ASP A 83 -5.93 -18.02 -13.10
CA ASP A 83 -6.37 -17.52 -11.77
C ASP A 83 -6.06 -18.47 -10.58
N ASP A 84 -5.09 -19.37 -10.73
CA ASP A 84 -4.65 -20.34 -9.70
C ASP A 84 -3.19 -20.10 -9.24
N LEU A 85 -2.75 -18.83 -9.21
CA LEU A 85 -1.38 -18.38 -8.94
C LEU A 85 -1.33 -17.42 -7.73
N PRO A 86 -1.57 -17.88 -6.50
CA PRO A 86 -1.59 -17.03 -5.31
C PRO A 86 -0.26 -16.28 -5.12
N GLY A 87 -0.33 -14.96 -5.05
CA GLY A 87 0.85 -14.10 -4.96
C GLY A 87 1.63 -13.96 -6.25
N ALA A 88 1.01 -14.20 -7.42
CA ALA A 88 1.63 -13.95 -8.72
C ALA A 88 2.32 -12.58 -8.73
N ASN A 89 3.62 -12.57 -9.00
CA ASN A 89 4.44 -11.37 -8.88
C ASN A 89 5.38 -11.22 -10.08
N GLY A 90 6.62 -11.71 -10.02
CA GLY A 90 7.59 -11.52 -11.10
C GLY A 90 7.14 -12.22 -12.37
N ILE A 91 7.33 -11.57 -13.53
CA ILE A 91 6.95 -12.12 -14.83
C ILE A 91 7.96 -11.72 -15.92
N THR A 92 8.42 -12.69 -16.72
CA THR A 92 9.34 -12.41 -17.83
C THR A 92 9.19 -13.40 -18.99
N PHE A 93 9.57 -12.95 -20.19
CA PHE A 93 9.65 -13.79 -21.39
C PHE A 93 11.10 -14.11 -21.73
N HIS A 94 11.36 -15.38 -22.08
CA HIS A 94 12.63 -15.78 -22.65
C HIS A 94 12.43 -16.82 -23.74
N ARG A 95 12.91 -16.51 -24.96
CA ARG A 95 12.82 -17.39 -26.14
C ARG A 95 11.40 -17.91 -26.40
N GLY A 96 10.39 -17.06 -26.21
CA GLY A 96 8.97 -17.39 -26.39
C GLY A 96 8.33 -18.15 -25.22
N ARG A 97 9.07 -18.44 -24.16
CA ARG A 97 8.57 -19.07 -22.93
C ARG A 97 8.26 -18.00 -21.89
N LEU A 98 7.20 -18.20 -21.12
CA LEU A 98 6.73 -17.27 -20.09
C LEU A 98 7.04 -17.85 -18.71
N PHE A 99 7.72 -17.06 -17.87
CA PHE A 99 8.07 -17.45 -16.50
C PHE A 99 7.43 -16.51 -15.50
N VAL A 100 6.91 -17.07 -14.41
CA VAL A 100 6.24 -16.35 -13.32
C VAL A 100 6.68 -16.90 -11.97
N ASP A 101 6.82 -16.04 -10.97
CA ASP A 101 6.98 -16.44 -9.57
C ASP A 101 5.78 -16.03 -8.68
N GLU A 102 5.73 -16.61 -7.49
CA GLU A 102 4.72 -16.33 -6.47
C GLU A 102 5.35 -15.72 -5.21
N CYS A 103 5.24 -14.40 -5.02
CA CYS A 103 5.77 -13.67 -3.88
C CYS A 103 4.94 -13.92 -2.62
N ARG A 104 5.13 -15.11 -2.03
CA ARG A 104 4.54 -15.52 -0.76
C ARG A 104 5.44 -16.55 -0.07
N PRO A 105 5.25 -16.79 1.24
CA PRO A 105 5.88 -17.93 1.90
C PRO A 105 5.52 -19.25 1.20
N GLY A 106 6.53 -20.05 0.87
CA GLY A 106 6.35 -21.29 0.11
C GLY A 106 5.88 -21.05 -1.34
N GLY A 107 6.36 -19.97 -1.95
CA GLY A 107 6.09 -19.60 -3.33
C GLY A 107 6.76 -20.54 -4.34
N ARG A 108 6.33 -20.45 -5.59
CA ARG A 108 6.82 -21.28 -6.70
C ARG A 108 7.49 -20.42 -7.75
N LEU A 109 8.40 -21.02 -8.52
CA LEU A 109 8.87 -20.51 -9.80
C LEU A 109 8.34 -21.42 -10.91
N LEU A 110 7.65 -20.84 -11.87
CA LEU A 110 6.81 -21.54 -12.83
C LEU A 110 7.14 -21.11 -14.26
N GLU A 111 7.01 -22.05 -15.19
CA GLU A 111 6.81 -21.74 -16.60
C GLU A 111 5.32 -21.90 -16.92
N LEU A 112 4.73 -20.86 -17.52
CA LEU A 112 3.34 -20.84 -17.95
C LEU A 112 3.26 -21.08 -19.46
N ASP A 113 2.26 -21.85 -19.88
CA ASP A 113 1.88 -21.95 -21.29
C ASP A 113 1.03 -20.72 -21.68
N PRO A 114 1.48 -19.87 -22.63
CA PRO A 114 0.70 -18.73 -23.09
C PRO A 114 -0.66 -19.09 -23.72
N ALA A 115 -0.84 -20.36 -24.11
CA ALA A 115 -2.11 -20.91 -24.58
C ALA A 115 -3.04 -21.40 -23.45
N GLY A 116 -2.62 -21.33 -22.19
CA GLY A 116 -3.42 -21.68 -21.02
C GLY A 116 -3.29 -23.15 -20.55
N GLY A 117 -2.35 -23.92 -21.10
CA GLY A 117 -2.02 -25.26 -20.63
C GLY A 117 -1.52 -25.31 -19.18
N ALA A 118 -1.33 -26.51 -18.63
CA ALA A 118 -0.88 -26.68 -17.24
C ALA A 118 0.53 -26.08 -17.02
N PRO A 119 0.79 -25.43 -15.87
CA PRO A 119 2.08 -24.82 -15.61
C PRO A 119 3.13 -25.90 -15.31
N LYS A 120 4.37 -25.65 -15.71
CA LYS A 120 5.52 -26.46 -15.31
C LYS A 120 6.17 -25.81 -14.09
N ILE A 121 6.18 -26.51 -12.97
CA ILE A 121 6.88 -26.08 -11.75
C ILE A 121 8.39 -26.32 -11.95
N LEU A 122 9.18 -25.25 -11.85
CA LEU A 122 10.64 -25.32 -11.86
C LEU A 122 11.18 -25.48 -10.44
N LEU A 123 10.63 -24.69 -9.51
CA LEU A 123 10.97 -24.72 -8.09
C LEU A 123 9.70 -24.51 -7.25
N ASP A 124 9.71 -25.06 -6.04
CA ASP A 124 8.62 -25.00 -5.07
C ASP A 124 9.19 -24.76 -3.67
N GLY A 125 8.36 -24.24 -2.76
CA GLY A 125 8.75 -23.98 -1.37
C GLY A 125 9.72 -22.81 -1.20
N LEU A 126 9.73 -21.86 -2.13
CA LEU A 126 10.64 -20.72 -2.09
C LEU A 126 10.20 -19.66 -1.04
N PRO A 127 11.16 -19.03 -0.34
CA PRO A 127 10.87 -17.97 0.62
C PRO A 127 10.63 -16.63 -0.10
N MET A 128 9.39 -16.40 -0.54
CA MET A 128 8.95 -15.15 -1.18
C MET A 128 9.83 -14.76 -2.39
N PRO A 129 9.82 -15.57 -3.48
CA PRO A 129 10.45 -15.18 -4.74
C PRO A 129 9.76 -13.95 -5.32
N ASN A 130 10.52 -13.06 -5.95
CA ASN A 130 10.03 -11.77 -6.43
C ASN A 130 10.66 -11.40 -7.79
N ALA A 131 10.09 -10.45 -8.52
CA ALA A 131 10.52 -9.81 -9.77
C ALA A 131 11.77 -10.40 -10.50
N LEU A 132 11.62 -11.65 -10.97
CA LEU A 132 12.66 -12.39 -11.68
C LEU A 132 13.06 -11.78 -13.03
N GLU A 133 14.24 -12.16 -13.54
CA GLU A 133 14.69 -11.81 -14.90
C GLU A 133 15.65 -12.86 -15.46
N VAL A 134 15.68 -12.99 -16.80
CA VAL A 134 16.69 -13.85 -17.45
C VAL A 134 18.00 -13.11 -17.66
N GLY A 135 19.09 -13.72 -17.20
CA GLY A 135 20.44 -13.22 -17.37
C GLY A 135 21.02 -13.48 -18.77
N PRO A 136 22.16 -12.84 -19.09
CA PRO A 136 22.84 -13.01 -20.38
C PRO A 136 23.39 -14.42 -20.60
N ASP A 137 23.53 -15.22 -19.54
CA ASP A 137 23.88 -16.64 -19.59
C ASP A 137 22.67 -17.55 -19.89
N GLY A 138 21.46 -16.98 -20.00
CA GLY A 138 20.22 -17.69 -20.25
C GLY A 138 19.57 -18.31 -19.01
N LYS A 139 20.09 -18.06 -17.80
CA LYS A 139 19.50 -18.54 -16.54
C LYS A 139 18.43 -17.58 -16.02
N LEU A 140 17.43 -18.10 -15.32
CA LEU A 140 16.45 -17.32 -14.57
C LEU A 140 17.08 -16.90 -13.24
N TYR A 141 17.22 -15.60 -13.01
CA TYR A 141 17.64 -15.02 -11.74
C TYR A 141 16.42 -14.54 -10.98
N TYR A 142 16.32 -14.91 -9.72
CA TYR A 142 15.18 -14.60 -8.87
C TYR A 142 15.67 -14.20 -7.46
N PRO A 143 15.33 -13.00 -6.99
CA PRO A 143 15.51 -12.63 -5.60
C PRO A 143 14.56 -13.41 -4.69
N LEU A 144 14.97 -13.60 -3.44
CA LEU A 144 14.20 -14.22 -2.38
C LEU A 144 14.15 -13.25 -1.20
N LEU A 145 13.01 -12.59 -1.02
CA LEU A 145 12.83 -11.60 0.05
C LEU A 145 12.95 -12.24 1.44
N GLY A 146 12.35 -13.42 1.61
CA GLY A 146 12.27 -14.08 2.91
C GLY A 146 13.60 -14.64 3.41
N SER A 147 14.57 -14.88 2.52
CA SER A 147 15.93 -15.33 2.89
C SER A 147 17.00 -14.27 2.69
N ASN A 148 16.65 -13.11 2.11
CA ASN A 148 17.58 -12.01 1.83
C ASN A 148 18.74 -12.42 0.90
N GLU A 149 18.40 -13.13 -0.18
CA GLU A 149 19.33 -13.74 -1.13
C GLU A 149 18.87 -13.55 -2.58
N ILE A 150 19.80 -13.74 -3.53
CA ILE A 150 19.49 -13.86 -4.96
C ILE A 150 20.03 -15.19 -5.46
N TRP A 151 19.21 -15.90 -6.22
CA TRP A 151 19.51 -17.22 -6.76
C TRP A 151 19.30 -17.24 -8.27
N ARG A 152 19.81 -18.30 -8.93
CA ARG A 152 19.52 -18.56 -10.35
C ARG A 152 19.32 -20.04 -10.64
N ILE A 153 18.57 -20.35 -11.69
CA ILE A 153 18.35 -21.71 -12.19
C ILE A 153 18.31 -21.73 -13.73
N ASP A 154 18.66 -22.87 -14.33
CA ASP A 154 18.43 -23.09 -15.76
C ASP A 154 16.90 -23.18 -16.05
N PRO A 155 16.37 -22.51 -17.10
CA PRO A 155 14.96 -22.59 -17.46
C PRO A 155 14.46 -24.00 -17.76
N ASP A 156 15.34 -24.92 -18.12
CA ASP A 156 14.99 -26.33 -18.37
C ASP A 156 14.93 -27.16 -17.07
N GLY A 157 15.37 -26.57 -15.95
CA GLY A 157 15.44 -27.17 -14.62
C GLY A 157 16.87 -27.55 -14.23
N GLY A 158 17.06 -28.03 -13.01
CA GLY A 158 18.37 -28.43 -12.49
C GLY A 158 18.59 -27.89 -11.08
N GLU A 159 19.84 -27.98 -10.61
CA GLU A 159 20.21 -27.47 -9.29
C GLU A 159 20.27 -25.93 -9.31
N PRO A 160 19.55 -25.24 -8.41
CA PRO A 160 19.64 -23.79 -8.27
C PRO A 160 20.98 -23.38 -7.65
N GLU A 161 21.50 -22.22 -8.06
CA GLU A 161 22.78 -21.67 -7.63
C GLU A 161 22.57 -20.35 -6.91
N ARG A 162 23.15 -20.19 -5.71
CA ARG A 162 23.12 -18.90 -5.00
C ARG A 162 24.11 -17.92 -5.64
N VAL A 163 23.63 -16.72 -5.92
CA VAL A 163 24.40 -15.63 -6.55
C VAL A 163 24.90 -14.64 -5.50
N ALA A 164 24.02 -14.23 -4.59
CA ALA A 164 24.32 -13.27 -3.53
C ALA A 164 23.49 -13.54 -2.26
N ALA A 165 23.97 -13.07 -1.12
CA ALA A 165 23.34 -13.18 0.20
C ALA A 165 23.65 -11.91 1.03
N ASP A 166 23.07 -11.83 2.23
CA ASP A 166 23.27 -10.73 3.18
C ASP A 166 23.00 -9.37 2.53
N LEU A 167 21.81 -9.25 1.92
CA LEU A 167 21.35 -8.12 1.14
C LEU A 167 20.47 -7.17 1.99
N GLY A 168 19.85 -6.17 1.35
CA GLY A 168 18.99 -5.18 2.01
C GLY A 168 17.50 -5.39 1.75
N GLY A 169 17.08 -6.65 1.58
CA GLY A 169 15.76 -7.02 1.06
C GLY A 169 15.73 -6.89 -0.46
N PRO A 170 16.20 -7.90 -1.22
CA PRO A 170 16.24 -7.82 -2.67
C PRO A 170 14.84 -8.03 -3.26
N ASP A 171 14.30 -7.05 -3.98
CA ASP A 171 12.95 -7.13 -4.54
C ASP A 171 12.95 -7.48 -6.02
N ALA A 172 13.88 -6.89 -6.78
CA ALA A 172 13.96 -7.09 -8.22
C ALA A 172 15.39 -7.28 -8.71
N VAL A 173 15.50 -7.93 -9.87
CA VAL A 173 16.74 -8.09 -10.61
C VAL A 173 16.56 -7.71 -12.08
N LYS A 174 17.56 -7.04 -12.64
CA LYS A 174 17.75 -6.83 -14.09
C LYS A 174 19.24 -6.86 -14.42
N PHE A 175 19.60 -6.70 -15.70
CA PHE A 175 21.00 -6.74 -16.13
C PHE A 175 21.38 -5.47 -16.88
N ASP A 176 22.58 -4.96 -16.59
CA ASP A 176 23.18 -3.92 -17.40
C ASP A 176 23.76 -4.50 -18.71
N ALA A 177 24.19 -3.61 -19.62
CA ALA A 177 24.74 -4.01 -20.91
C ALA A 177 26.07 -4.81 -20.81
N ALA A 178 26.74 -4.79 -19.66
CA ALA A 178 27.96 -5.56 -19.40
C ALA A 178 27.65 -6.94 -18.77
N GLY A 179 26.37 -7.23 -18.52
CA GLY A 179 25.92 -8.49 -17.92
C GLY A 179 26.12 -8.56 -16.40
N TYR A 180 26.27 -7.41 -15.72
CA TYR A 180 26.18 -7.35 -14.27
C TYR A 180 24.71 -7.30 -13.87
N LEU A 181 24.39 -8.00 -12.79
CA LEU A 181 23.09 -7.96 -12.16
C LEU A 181 22.92 -6.59 -11.48
N VAL A 182 21.76 -5.97 -11.65
CA VAL A 182 21.37 -4.77 -10.91
C VAL A 182 20.12 -5.10 -10.12
N SER A 183 20.12 -4.78 -8.82
CA SER A 183 19.06 -5.16 -7.89
C SER A 183 18.72 -4.04 -6.92
N THR A 184 17.41 -3.81 -6.75
CA THR A 184 16.83 -2.91 -5.74
C THR A 184 16.81 -3.57 -4.37
N GLN A 185 17.02 -2.78 -3.32
CA GLN A 185 16.97 -3.22 -1.93
C GLN A 185 15.88 -2.43 -1.17
N VAL A 186 14.70 -3.01 -0.94
CA VAL A 186 13.54 -2.30 -0.37
C VAL A 186 13.85 -1.67 0.99
N ALA A 187 14.54 -2.39 1.88
CA ALA A 187 14.74 -1.94 3.24
C ALA A 187 15.83 -0.87 3.34
N THR A 188 16.94 -1.03 2.61
CA THR A 188 18.07 -0.10 2.69
C THR A 188 18.00 1.07 1.70
N GLY A 189 17.15 0.97 0.67
CA GLY A 189 17.08 1.96 -0.42
C GLY A 189 18.29 1.90 -1.36
N GLU A 190 19.18 0.91 -1.21
CA GLU A 190 20.34 0.76 -2.08
C GLU A 190 19.96 0.18 -3.44
N VAL A 191 20.62 0.68 -4.48
CA VAL A 191 20.62 0.07 -5.81
C VAL A 191 21.99 -0.56 -6.03
N LEU A 192 22.03 -1.89 -6.03
CA LEU A 192 23.28 -2.65 -6.09
C LEU A 192 23.56 -3.10 -7.52
N ARG A 193 24.84 -3.06 -7.90
CA ARG A 193 25.38 -3.76 -9.07
C ARG A 193 26.27 -4.90 -8.60
N ILE A 194 25.95 -6.11 -9.03
CA ILE A 194 26.50 -7.37 -8.54
C ILE A 194 27.10 -8.16 -9.72
N ASP A 195 28.32 -8.67 -9.58
CA ASP A 195 28.87 -9.63 -10.54
C ASP A 195 28.19 -11.00 -10.31
N PRO A 196 27.39 -11.50 -11.27
CA PRO A 196 26.65 -12.76 -11.09
C PRO A 196 27.55 -14.00 -11.05
N ARG A 197 28.86 -13.85 -11.23
CA ARG A 197 29.85 -14.95 -11.24
C ARG A 197 30.58 -15.07 -9.91
N SER A 198 30.83 -13.94 -9.23
CA SER A 198 31.57 -13.89 -7.96
C SER A 198 30.71 -13.49 -6.76
N GLY A 199 29.55 -12.84 -6.98
CA GLY A 199 28.74 -12.22 -5.94
C GLY A 199 29.30 -10.89 -5.42
N GLU A 200 30.39 -10.37 -6.01
CA GLU A 200 30.95 -9.07 -5.64
C GLU A 200 29.95 -7.95 -5.96
N ARG A 201 29.77 -7.00 -5.03
CA ARG A 201 28.75 -5.96 -5.11
C ARG A 201 29.33 -4.56 -4.97
N THR A 202 28.71 -3.63 -5.69
CA THR A 202 28.98 -2.19 -5.62
C THR A 202 27.65 -1.45 -5.49
N VAL A 203 27.62 -0.42 -4.66
CA VAL A 203 26.44 0.46 -4.54
C VAL A 203 26.49 1.46 -5.69
N LEU A 204 25.45 1.48 -6.53
CA LEU A 204 25.30 2.47 -7.59
C LEU A 204 24.75 3.78 -7.02
N ALA A 205 23.75 3.70 -6.17
CA ALA A 205 23.14 4.82 -5.47
C ALA A 205 22.38 4.33 -4.23
N THR A 206 22.06 5.27 -3.34
CA THR A 206 21.13 5.06 -2.24
C THR A 206 20.02 6.10 -2.37
N VAL A 207 18.78 5.65 -2.43
CA VAL A 207 17.56 6.48 -2.42
C VAL A 207 16.76 6.21 -1.14
N ALA A 208 15.60 6.83 -1.01
CA ALA A 208 14.71 6.55 0.11
C ALA A 208 14.30 5.06 0.13
N PRO A 209 14.13 4.46 1.33
CA PRO A 209 13.60 3.10 1.46
C PRO A 209 12.23 2.93 0.80
N GLY A 210 11.86 1.67 0.51
CA GLY A 210 10.64 1.33 -0.20
C GLY A 210 10.82 1.26 -1.72
N LEU A 211 12.02 0.92 -2.19
CA LEU A 211 12.23 0.51 -3.59
C LEU A 211 11.40 -0.73 -3.92
N ASP A 212 11.04 -0.90 -5.19
CA ASP A 212 10.33 -2.09 -5.65
C ASP A 212 11.05 -2.70 -6.87
N ASN A 213 10.95 -2.08 -8.05
CA ASN A 213 11.46 -2.67 -9.28
C ASN A 213 12.42 -1.73 -10.04
N LEU A 214 12.98 -2.22 -11.15
CA LEU A 214 13.87 -1.42 -12.00
C LEU A 214 13.73 -1.77 -13.49
N THR A 215 14.09 -0.82 -14.35
CA THR A 215 14.18 -1.05 -15.80
C THR A 215 15.28 -0.20 -16.44
N PHE A 216 15.68 -0.59 -17.64
CA PHE A 216 16.65 0.14 -18.45
C PHE A 216 16.01 0.74 -19.70
N ILE A 217 16.47 1.92 -20.09
CA ILE A 217 16.28 2.49 -21.43
C ILE A 217 17.67 2.75 -22.01
N GLY A 218 18.13 1.83 -22.86
CA GLY A 218 19.54 1.79 -23.25
C GLY A 218 20.41 1.61 -21.99
N ASN A 219 21.25 2.61 -21.68
CA ASN A 219 22.10 2.60 -20.48
C ASN A 219 21.50 3.39 -19.30
N ARG A 220 20.34 4.02 -19.46
CA ARG A 220 19.68 4.77 -18.38
C ARG A 220 18.98 3.79 -17.45
N LEU A 221 19.24 3.89 -16.15
CA LEU A 221 18.68 3.03 -15.12
C LEU A 221 17.57 3.79 -14.38
N PHE A 222 16.39 3.20 -14.30
CA PHE A 222 15.26 3.72 -13.54
C PHE A 222 14.83 2.71 -12.49
N VAL A 223 14.50 3.21 -11.31
CA VAL A 223 13.99 2.43 -10.19
C VAL A 223 12.64 2.99 -9.74
N SER A 224 11.72 2.11 -9.37
CA SER A 224 10.42 2.46 -8.80
C SER A 224 10.41 2.29 -7.28
N GLY A 225 9.44 2.91 -6.62
CA GLY A 225 9.20 2.70 -5.20
C GLY A 225 7.73 2.78 -4.81
N PHE A 226 7.41 2.23 -3.64
CA PHE A 226 6.06 2.14 -3.10
C PHE A 226 5.36 3.49 -2.91
N THR A 227 6.10 4.60 -2.84
CA THR A 227 5.57 5.97 -2.79
C THR A 227 5.09 6.50 -4.16
N GLY A 228 5.20 5.70 -5.23
CA GLY A 228 4.87 6.15 -6.58
C GLY A 228 6.01 6.82 -7.32
N ALA A 229 7.18 6.98 -6.69
CA ALA A 229 8.33 7.60 -7.31
C ALA A 229 8.90 6.72 -8.43
N VAL A 230 9.39 7.39 -9.49
CA VAL A 230 10.30 6.80 -10.47
C VAL A 230 11.56 7.65 -10.50
N THR A 231 12.69 7.05 -10.16
CA THR A 231 13.97 7.74 -10.02
C THR A 231 14.98 7.20 -11.02
N GLU A 232 15.63 8.09 -11.76
CA GLU A 232 16.77 7.73 -12.61
C GLU A 232 18.07 7.76 -11.80
N ILE A 233 18.85 6.70 -11.92
CA ILE A 233 20.19 6.59 -11.34
C ILE A 233 21.22 6.95 -12.41
N LEU A 234 22.00 8.00 -12.16
CA LEU A 234 22.99 8.52 -13.09
C LEU A 234 24.35 7.78 -12.93
N PRO A 235 25.22 7.77 -13.96
CA PRO A 235 26.47 7.01 -13.91
C PRO A 235 27.45 7.38 -12.77
N GLY A 236 27.34 8.56 -12.18
CA GLY A 236 28.13 9.00 -11.02
C GLY A 236 27.52 8.66 -9.66
N GLY A 237 26.34 8.02 -9.65
CA GLY A 237 25.57 7.71 -8.46
C GLY A 237 24.64 8.83 -7.98
N GLU A 238 24.67 9.99 -8.65
CA GLU A 238 23.63 11.00 -8.47
C GLU A 238 22.27 10.49 -8.98
N THR A 239 21.19 11.07 -8.46
CA THR A 239 19.83 10.66 -8.80
C THR A 239 19.04 11.82 -9.39
N ARG A 240 18.07 11.49 -10.23
CA ARG A 240 17.13 12.44 -10.83
C ARG A 240 15.72 11.91 -10.70
N SER A 241 14.83 12.67 -10.07
CA SER A 241 13.40 12.35 -10.06
C SER A 241 12.85 12.44 -11.49
N THR A 242 12.33 11.32 -11.98
CA THR A 242 11.60 11.24 -13.27
C THR A 242 10.11 11.42 -13.03
N LEU A 243 9.63 10.84 -11.93
CA LEU A 243 8.32 11.08 -11.34
C LEU A 243 8.51 11.26 -9.83
N ALA A 244 7.95 12.33 -9.28
CA ALA A 244 8.02 12.62 -7.86
C ALA A 244 7.28 11.56 -7.04
N ASP A 245 7.71 11.36 -5.80
CA ASP A 245 6.97 10.61 -4.79
C ASP A 245 5.66 11.31 -4.43
N GLY A 246 4.76 10.54 -3.82
CA GLY A 246 3.54 11.03 -3.22
C GLY A 246 3.07 10.09 -2.12
N LEU A 247 1.92 10.42 -1.52
CA LEU A 247 1.23 9.49 -0.65
C LEU A 247 0.52 8.47 -1.53
N THR A 248 0.65 7.19 -1.20
CA THR A 248 0.04 6.14 -2.01
C THR A 248 -1.42 5.96 -1.64
N TRP A 249 -1.72 5.88 -0.36
CA TRP A 249 -3.07 5.73 0.17
C TRP A 249 -3.11 6.27 1.61
N PRO A 250 -3.18 7.60 1.81
CA PRO A 250 -3.21 8.13 3.16
C PRO A 250 -4.53 7.75 3.82
N LEU A 251 -4.49 6.74 4.69
CA LEU A 251 -5.68 6.12 5.26
C LEU A 251 -6.17 6.86 6.49
N ASP A 252 -5.25 7.20 7.41
CA ASP A 252 -5.61 7.87 8.65
C ASP A 252 -4.51 8.80 9.15
N LEU A 253 -4.89 9.72 10.02
CA LEU A 253 -4.08 10.84 10.49
C LEU A 253 -4.18 10.98 12.00
N THR A 254 -3.08 11.39 12.64
CA THR A 254 -3.11 11.85 14.03
C THR A 254 -2.16 13.02 14.21
N VAL A 255 -2.51 13.94 15.11
CA VAL A 255 -1.59 15.02 15.53
C VAL A 255 -1.12 14.74 16.94
N ALA A 256 0.19 14.69 17.14
CA ALA A 256 0.80 14.52 18.45
C ALA A 256 0.75 15.83 19.26
N ALA A 257 1.04 15.74 20.56
CA ALA A 257 0.96 16.89 21.47
C ALA A 257 1.92 18.04 21.12
N ASP A 258 3.02 17.75 20.42
CA ASP A 258 3.98 18.72 19.90
C ASP A 258 3.50 19.41 18.61
N GLY A 259 2.35 19.01 18.07
CA GLY A 259 1.79 19.50 16.80
C GLY A 259 2.29 18.75 15.56
N THR A 260 3.13 17.72 15.71
CA THR A 260 3.57 16.90 14.58
C THR A 260 2.39 16.11 14.02
N LEU A 261 2.14 16.26 12.71
CA LEU A 261 1.17 15.46 11.98
C LEU A 261 1.80 14.12 11.59
N TYR A 262 1.16 13.03 11.95
CA TYR A 262 1.51 11.69 11.50
C TYR A 262 0.47 11.18 10.50
N ILE A 263 0.96 10.53 9.44
CA ILE A 263 0.17 10.04 8.32
C ILE A 263 0.40 8.54 8.20
N ALA A 264 -0.66 7.76 8.39
CA ALA A 264 -0.67 6.34 8.07
C ALA A 264 -0.94 6.19 6.57
N ASP A 265 0.10 5.89 5.80
CA ASP A 265 0.06 5.69 4.35
C ASP A 265 0.21 4.20 3.98
N GLY A 266 -0.36 3.33 4.82
CA GLY A 266 -0.31 1.89 4.63
C GLY A 266 1.06 1.28 4.90
N THR A 267 1.94 1.29 3.90
CA THR A 267 3.31 0.76 4.00
C THR A 267 4.28 1.74 4.66
N PHE A 268 3.89 3.00 4.84
CA PHE A 268 4.67 4.00 5.54
C PHE A 268 3.89 4.64 6.68
N LEU A 269 4.59 4.90 7.77
CA LEU A 269 4.24 5.94 8.72
C LEU A 269 5.10 7.16 8.43
N LEU A 270 4.46 8.27 8.07
CA LEU A 270 5.15 9.53 7.78
C LEU A 270 4.89 10.55 8.87
N ALA A 271 5.84 11.45 9.10
CA ALA A 271 5.76 12.52 10.07
C ALA A 271 6.05 13.88 9.43
N LEU A 272 5.21 14.87 9.71
CA LEU A 272 5.36 16.26 9.30
C LEU A 272 5.37 17.16 10.55
N PRO A 273 6.55 17.51 11.07
CA PRO A 273 6.66 18.46 12.18
C PRO A 273 6.16 19.85 11.79
N PRO A 274 5.71 20.69 12.74
CA PRO A 274 5.28 22.05 12.45
C PRO A 274 6.38 22.87 11.75
N GLY A 275 6.12 23.31 10.52
CA GLY A 275 7.07 24.08 9.72
C GLY A 275 8.30 23.28 9.21
N GLY A 276 8.28 21.96 9.40
CA GLY A 276 9.31 21.04 8.90
C GLY A 276 8.96 20.42 7.55
N GLU A 277 9.77 19.46 7.15
CA GLU A 277 9.55 18.64 5.95
C GLU A 277 8.97 17.28 6.33
N LEU A 278 8.29 16.65 5.36
CA LEU A 278 7.77 15.30 5.51
C LEU A 278 8.93 14.32 5.59
N ARG A 279 8.89 13.39 6.55
CA ARG A 279 9.91 12.36 6.73
C ARG A 279 9.30 11.02 7.08
N THR A 280 9.97 9.93 6.72
CA THR A 280 9.62 8.58 7.14
C THR A 280 9.89 8.40 8.63
N ALA A 281 8.86 7.96 9.37
CA ALA A 281 8.98 7.55 10.77
C ALA A 281 9.05 6.02 10.91
N GLY A 282 8.51 5.28 9.94
CA GLY A 282 8.68 3.83 9.81
C GLY A 282 8.11 3.32 8.49
N MET A 283 8.56 2.16 8.05
CA MET A 283 8.18 1.51 6.79
C MET A 283 7.97 0.01 6.97
N LEU A 284 7.15 -0.61 6.13
CA LEU A 284 6.72 -2.02 6.19
C LEU A 284 7.85 -3.05 6.44
N PHE A 285 9.06 -2.78 5.97
CA PHE A 285 10.21 -3.68 6.10
C PHE A 285 11.14 -3.30 7.26
N ASP A 286 10.83 -2.23 8.01
CA ASP A 286 11.54 -1.88 9.23
C ASP A 286 11.19 -2.88 10.36
N PRO A 287 12.15 -3.23 11.22
CA PRO A 287 11.85 -4.08 12.36
C PRO A 287 10.76 -3.46 13.26
N GLY A 288 9.86 -4.31 13.74
CA GLY A 288 8.76 -3.88 14.59
C GLY A 288 7.62 -3.12 13.89
N TYR A 289 7.66 -2.91 12.57
CA TYR A 289 6.54 -2.32 11.86
C TYR A 289 5.28 -3.21 11.98
N PRO A 290 4.12 -2.68 12.39
CA PRO A 290 2.94 -3.47 12.79
C PRO A 290 2.07 -3.92 11.61
N GLY A 291 2.67 -4.09 10.42
CA GLY A 291 1.97 -4.36 9.17
C GLY A 291 1.36 -3.11 8.54
N TYR A 292 0.53 -3.28 7.50
CA TYR A 292 -0.07 -2.18 6.75
C TYR A 292 -0.99 -1.35 7.66
N ILE A 293 -0.56 -0.14 8.04
CA ILE A 293 -1.26 0.69 9.02
C ILE A 293 -2.46 1.36 8.35
N ARG A 294 -3.66 1.15 8.91
CA ARG A 294 -4.91 1.71 8.38
C ARG A 294 -5.49 2.83 9.24
N GLY A 295 -5.53 2.60 10.54
CA GLY A 295 -5.97 3.57 11.55
C GLY A 295 -4.82 3.89 12.49
N ILE A 296 -4.76 5.13 12.98
CA ILE A 296 -3.69 5.58 13.87
C ILE A 296 -4.20 6.61 14.87
N THR A 297 -3.76 6.49 16.12
CA THR A 297 -3.97 7.54 17.13
C THR A 297 -2.74 7.67 18.02
N ALA A 298 -2.27 8.91 18.22
CA ALA A 298 -1.13 9.20 19.09
C ALA A 298 -1.56 9.10 20.56
N VAL A 299 -0.78 8.37 21.36
CA VAL A 299 -1.05 8.18 22.81
C VAL A 299 0.09 8.65 23.71
N GLY A 300 1.20 9.07 23.12
CA GLY A 300 2.38 9.55 23.83
C GLY A 300 3.37 10.16 22.86
N ASP A 301 4.54 10.52 23.39
CA ASP A 301 5.65 11.05 22.59
C ASP A 301 6.23 9.94 21.69
N GLY A 302 5.94 10.02 20.39
CA GLY A 302 6.35 9.01 19.40
C GLY A 302 5.72 7.62 19.62
N GLU A 303 4.59 7.54 20.33
CA GLU A 303 3.89 6.30 20.63
C GLU A 303 2.46 6.32 20.07
N PHE A 304 2.09 5.25 19.37
CA PHE A 304 0.85 5.16 18.61
C PHE A 304 0.07 3.90 18.97
N ILE A 305 -1.25 3.99 18.93
CA ILE A 305 -2.11 2.82 18.76
C ILE A 305 -2.52 2.78 17.30
N VAL A 306 -2.37 1.62 16.67
CA VAL A 306 -2.59 1.42 15.24
C VAL A 306 -3.43 0.18 14.98
N THR A 307 -4.10 0.17 13.84
CA THR A 307 -4.72 -1.02 13.27
C THR A 307 -3.92 -1.49 12.05
N GLY A 308 -3.61 -2.78 11.99
CA GLY A 308 -2.83 -3.39 10.91
C GLY A 308 -2.78 -4.91 11.04
N ASN A 309 -2.69 -5.63 9.92
CA ASN A 309 -2.58 -7.10 9.88
C ASN A 309 -3.59 -7.87 10.76
N GLY A 310 -4.85 -7.42 10.81
CA GLY A 310 -5.90 -8.07 11.63
C GLY A 310 -5.68 -7.92 13.14
N SER A 311 -4.91 -6.91 13.56
CA SER A 311 -4.59 -6.63 14.95
C SER A 311 -4.68 -5.14 15.28
N VAL A 312 -4.86 -4.87 16.56
CA VAL A 312 -4.57 -3.57 17.15
C VAL A 312 -3.27 -3.67 17.92
N ALA A 313 -2.33 -2.80 17.61
CA ALA A 313 -1.01 -2.81 18.21
C ALA A 313 -0.67 -1.43 18.77
N ARG A 314 0.15 -1.43 19.82
CA ARG A 314 0.88 -0.26 20.26
C ARG A 314 2.24 -0.25 19.57
N TYR A 315 2.54 0.82 18.85
CA TYR A 315 3.73 0.94 18.01
C TYR A 315 4.64 2.08 18.46
N ARG A 316 5.94 1.79 18.54
CA ARG A 316 7.02 2.72 18.90
C ARG A 316 8.10 2.67 17.81
N PRO A 317 7.99 3.50 16.76
CA PRO A 317 8.96 3.51 15.66
C PRO A 317 10.39 3.80 16.13
N ALA A 318 10.57 4.67 17.13
CA ALA A 318 11.91 5.06 17.59
C ALA A 318 12.72 3.91 18.24
N THR A 319 12.06 2.81 18.62
CA THR A 319 12.68 1.65 19.26
C THR A 319 12.46 0.37 18.46
N ASP A 320 11.95 0.46 17.22
CA ASP A 320 11.66 -0.70 16.37
C ASP A 320 10.78 -1.77 17.05
N GLU A 321 9.79 -1.33 17.82
CA GLU A 321 8.95 -2.22 18.65
C GLU A 321 7.46 -2.00 18.42
N HIS A 322 6.71 -3.11 18.39
CA HIS A 322 5.27 -3.08 18.62
C HIS A 322 4.82 -4.15 19.64
N GLU A 323 3.72 -3.87 20.30
CA GLU A 323 3.03 -4.77 21.23
C GLU A 323 1.61 -4.99 20.70
N VAL A 324 1.27 -6.23 20.33
CA VAL A 324 -0.10 -6.59 19.94
C VAL A 324 -0.98 -6.52 21.19
N LEU A 325 -1.99 -5.64 21.15
CA LEU A 325 -2.96 -5.50 22.24
C LEU A 325 -4.08 -6.54 22.12
N PHE A 326 -4.52 -6.80 20.89
CA PHE A 326 -5.46 -7.87 20.55
C PHE A 326 -5.47 -8.11 19.04
N ASP A 327 -5.75 -9.35 18.63
CA ASP A 327 -5.65 -9.84 17.25
C ASP A 327 -6.86 -10.71 16.85
N GLN A 328 -6.74 -11.43 15.73
CA GLN A 328 -7.80 -12.27 15.13
C GLN A 328 -9.02 -11.46 14.67
N LEU A 329 -8.78 -10.26 14.16
CA LEU A 329 -9.79 -9.35 13.63
C LEU A 329 -9.79 -9.42 12.10
N ASP A 330 -10.94 -9.10 11.49
CA ASP A 330 -11.11 -9.30 10.05
C ASP A 330 -10.62 -8.09 9.25
N GLN A 331 -11.34 -6.96 9.33
CA GLN A 331 -11.04 -5.79 8.51
C GLN A 331 -11.12 -4.49 9.32
N LEU A 332 -10.05 -4.25 10.08
CA LEU A 332 -9.93 -3.06 10.92
C LEU A 332 -9.69 -1.78 10.13
N TYR A 333 -10.26 -0.69 10.64
CA TYR A 333 -10.05 0.67 10.16
C TYR A 333 -9.75 1.62 11.32
N GLY A 334 -10.64 2.56 11.63
CA GLY A 334 -10.41 3.60 12.63
C GLY A 334 -10.17 3.03 14.03
N VAL A 335 -9.28 3.70 14.76
CA VAL A 335 -8.93 3.40 16.14
C VAL A 335 -8.88 4.68 16.96
N ALA A 336 -9.38 4.63 18.19
CA ALA A 336 -9.36 5.77 19.10
C ALA A 336 -9.11 5.32 20.54
N VAL A 337 -8.61 6.25 21.36
CA VAL A 337 -8.44 6.05 22.80
C VAL A 337 -9.35 7.01 23.55
N SER A 338 -10.13 6.49 24.47
CA SER A 338 -11.01 7.28 25.34
C SER A 338 -10.21 8.02 26.42
N PRO A 339 -10.81 9.01 27.10
CA PRO A 339 -10.18 9.68 28.24
C PRO A 339 -9.78 8.75 29.41
N ASP A 340 -10.43 7.58 29.55
CA ASP A 340 -10.10 6.57 30.56
C ASP A 340 -9.05 5.54 30.11
N GLY A 341 -8.53 5.68 28.89
CA GLY A 341 -7.51 4.80 28.31
C GLY A 341 -8.06 3.54 27.63
N THR A 342 -9.38 3.41 27.47
CA THR A 342 -9.99 2.35 26.64
C THR A 342 -9.61 2.57 25.17
N VAL A 343 -8.99 1.56 24.56
CA VAL A 343 -8.73 1.53 23.11
C VAL A 343 -9.94 0.93 22.42
N ALA A 344 -10.50 1.58 21.41
CA ALA A 344 -11.57 1.02 20.58
C ALA A 344 -11.21 1.05 19.09
N ALA A 345 -11.61 0.01 18.37
CA ALA A 345 -11.38 -0.13 16.93
C ALA A 345 -12.63 -0.65 16.22
N ALA A 346 -12.91 -0.11 15.02
CA ALA A 346 -13.97 -0.58 14.15
C ALA A 346 -13.49 -1.76 13.31
N ASP A 347 -14.22 -2.88 13.36
CA ASP A 347 -14.02 -4.02 12.48
C ASP A 347 -15.14 -4.07 11.43
N ARG A 348 -14.82 -3.57 10.24
CA ARG A 348 -15.73 -3.53 9.09
C ARG A 348 -16.17 -4.94 8.70
N GLY A 349 -15.26 -5.91 8.78
CA GLY A 349 -15.48 -7.27 8.29
C GLY A 349 -16.51 -8.03 9.12
N THR A 350 -16.47 -7.85 10.44
CA THR A 350 -17.41 -8.49 11.37
C THR A 350 -18.61 -7.63 11.76
N GLY A 351 -18.63 -6.35 11.42
CA GLY A 351 -19.73 -5.44 11.76
C GLY A 351 -19.77 -5.09 13.25
N THR A 352 -18.60 -4.96 13.87
CA THR A 352 -18.46 -4.76 15.31
C THR A 352 -17.53 -3.59 15.64
N VAL A 353 -17.63 -3.13 16.88
CA VAL A 353 -16.62 -2.25 17.49
C VAL A 353 -16.05 -2.99 18.69
N HIS A 354 -14.76 -3.25 18.65
CA HIS A 354 -14.02 -3.90 19.71
C HIS A 354 -13.41 -2.86 20.65
N ALA A 355 -13.25 -3.22 21.92
CA ALA A 355 -12.52 -2.42 22.88
C ALA A 355 -11.58 -3.25 23.75
N VAL A 356 -10.44 -2.68 24.09
CA VAL A 356 -9.48 -3.22 25.05
C VAL A 356 -9.31 -2.30 26.24
N ARG A 357 -9.36 -2.93 27.42
CA ARG A 357 -9.07 -2.32 28.73
C ARG A 357 -8.02 -3.18 29.45
N SER A 358 -7.54 -2.69 30.59
CA SER A 358 -6.59 -3.37 31.49
C SER A 358 -7.06 -4.73 32.07
N GLY A 359 -8.20 -5.27 31.61
CA GLY A 359 -8.73 -6.59 31.97
C GLY A 359 -9.12 -7.48 30.77
N GLY A 360 -8.84 -7.06 29.52
CA GLY A 360 -9.10 -7.85 28.31
C GLY A 360 -9.90 -7.13 27.23
N THR A 361 -10.27 -7.90 26.21
CA THR A 361 -11.03 -7.44 25.03
C THR A 361 -12.53 -7.69 25.20
N GLN A 362 -13.36 -6.75 24.76
CA GLN A 362 -14.82 -6.88 24.71
C GLN A 362 -15.40 -6.27 23.43
N ILE A 363 -16.62 -6.65 23.08
CA ILE A 363 -17.38 -6.04 21.99
C ILE A 363 -18.24 -4.92 22.59
N LEU A 364 -18.07 -3.68 22.13
CA LEU A 364 -18.91 -2.54 22.53
C LEU A 364 -20.24 -2.53 21.77
N ALA A 365 -20.20 -2.86 20.48
CA ALA A 365 -21.37 -2.95 19.63
C ALA A 365 -21.18 -4.01 18.54
N SER A 366 -22.29 -4.58 18.08
CA SER A 366 -22.34 -5.56 16.99
C SER A 366 -23.57 -5.34 16.13
N GLY A 367 -23.59 -5.92 14.92
CA GLY A 367 -24.68 -5.73 13.96
C GLY A 367 -24.66 -4.35 13.30
N LEU A 368 -23.48 -3.71 13.29
CA LEU A 368 -23.24 -2.46 12.57
C LEU A 368 -22.99 -2.77 11.09
N ASP A 369 -23.46 -1.90 10.21
CA ASP A 369 -23.28 -2.09 8.76
C ASP A 369 -22.02 -1.35 8.27
N ARG A 370 -20.95 -2.11 8.02
CA ARG A 370 -19.61 -1.62 7.64
C ARG A 370 -19.12 -0.47 8.54
N PRO A 371 -18.88 -0.70 9.84
CA PRO A 371 -18.29 0.33 10.71
C PRO A 371 -16.87 0.69 10.24
N MET A 372 -16.54 1.98 10.18
CA MET A 372 -15.28 2.49 9.61
C MET A 372 -14.46 3.31 10.61
N GLY A 373 -14.95 4.48 11.01
CA GLY A 373 -14.27 5.41 11.91
C GLY A 373 -14.75 5.25 13.36
N VAL A 374 -13.88 5.53 14.32
CA VAL A 374 -14.19 5.54 15.75
C VAL A 374 -13.63 6.80 16.39
N ALA A 375 -14.40 7.45 17.27
CA ALA A 375 -13.95 8.55 18.11
C ALA A 375 -14.64 8.51 19.48
N PHE A 376 -14.08 9.21 20.46
CA PHE A 376 -14.72 9.37 21.76
C PHE A 376 -15.13 10.81 22.01
N ALA A 377 -16.34 11.00 22.54
CA ALA A 377 -16.76 12.26 23.14
C ALA A 377 -16.07 12.46 24.50
N PRO A 378 -16.00 13.71 25.03
CA PRO A 378 -15.35 13.99 26.32
C PRO A 378 -15.96 13.24 27.52
N ASP A 379 -17.23 12.83 27.44
CA ASP A 379 -17.91 12.04 28.46
C ASP A 379 -17.63 10.53 28.38
N GLY A 380 -16.85 10.09 27.39
CA GLY A 380 -16.53 8.69 27.16
C GLY A 380 -17.48 7.96 26.20
N THR A 381 -18.50 8.63 25.68
CA THR A 381 -19.39 8.05 24.65
C THR A 381 -18.58 7.73 23.39
N CYS A 382 -18.67 6.49 22.91
CA CYS A 382 -18.02 6.08 21.67
C CYS A 382 -18.90 6.46 20.48
N LEU A 383 -18.33 7.09 19.46
CA LEU A 383 -18.98 7.44 18.20
C LEU A 383 -18.37 6.62 17.07
N VAL A 384 -19.22 6.07 16.21
CA VAL A 384 -18.83 5.18 15.13
C VAL A 384 -19.56 5.56 13.85
N THR A 385 -18.84 5.68 12.75
CA THR A 385 -19.44 5.84 11.42
C THR A 385 -19.75 4.48 10.82
N GLU A 386 -20.99 4.29 10.38
CA GLU A 386 -21.45 3.10 9.68
C GLU A 386 -21.57 3.42 8.19
N ALA A 387 -20.56 3.05 7.42
CA ALA A 387 -20.48 3.32 5.98
C ALA A 387 -21.59 2.61 5.19
N GLY A 388 -22.05 1.44 5.65
CA GLY A 388 -23.15 0.71 5.02
C GLY A 388 -24.52 1.31 5.33
N ALA A 389 -24.71 1.77 6.56
CA ALA A 389 -25.98 2.35 7.00
C ALA A 389 -26.10 3.87 6.74
N GLY A 390 -25.04 4.54 6.29
CA GLY A 390 -25.07 5.98 6.00
C GLY A 390 -25.34 6.84 7.23
N ARG A 391 -24.77 6.47 8.38
CA ARG A 391 -25.06 7.13 9.67
C ARG A 391 -23.87 7.22 10.63
N LEU A 392 -23.99 8.13 11.59
CA LEU A 392 -23.16 8.24 12.78
C LEU A 392 -23.93 7.66 13.97
N THR A 393 -23.33 6.68 14.65
CA THR A 393 -23.93 5.96 15.77
C THR A 393 -23.14 6.20 17.04
N SER A 394 -23.83 6.51 18.14
CA SER A 394 -23.24 6.56 19.47
C SER A 394 -23.44 5.23 20.19
N ILE A 395 -22.44 4.82 20.95
CA ILE A 395 -22.44 3.62 21.80
C ILE A 395 -22.19 4.08 23.24
N ASP A 396 -23.17 3.83 24.10
CA ASP A 396 -23.09 4.02 25.55
C ASP A 396 -23.44 2.70 26.25
N GLY A 397 -22.44 2.09 26.90
CA GLY A 397 -22.55 0.75 27.45
C GLY A 397 -22.91 -0.27 26.37
N SER A 398 -24.09 -0.88 26.49
CA SER A 398 -24.64 -1.83 25.50
C SER A 398 -25.72 -1.23 24.61
N THR A 399 -25.94 0.09 24.68
CA THR A 399 -26.98 0.78 23.91
C THR A 399 -26.36 1.51 22.74
N THR A 400 -27.06 1.46 21.60
CA THR A 400 -26.69 2.20 20.39
C THR A 400 -27.80 3.18 20.02
N ASP A 401 -27.42 4.37 19.56
CA ASP A 401 -28.36 5.40 19.11
C ASP A 401 -27.84 6.10 17.86
N THR A 402 -28.74 6.52 16.98
CA THR A 402 -28.39 7.25 15.75
C THR A 402 -28.25 8.74 16.07
N VAL A 403 -27.04 9.26 15.93
CA VAL A 403 -26.71 10.67 16.15
C VAL A 403 -27.03 11.50 14.91
N ALA A 404 -26.70 10.97 13.72
CA ALA A 404 -27.04 11.56 12.43
C ALA A 404 -27.19 10.46 11.38
N ASP A 405 -28.09 10.65 10.40
CA ASP A 405 -28.34 9.74 9.30
C ASP A 405 -28.35 10.48 7.94
N GLY A 406 -28.67 9.74 6.87
CA GLY A 406 -28.74 10.28 5.51
C GLY A 406 -27.40 10.79 5.00
N LEU A 407 -26.31 10.16 5.43
CA LEU A 407 -24.97 10.28 4.84
C LEU A 407 -24.85 9.22 3.74
N GLY A 408 -23.98 9.44 2.75
CA GLY A 408 -23.71 8.47 1.70
C GLY A 408 -22.82 7.34 2.20
N GLU A 409 -21.53 7.61 2.35
CA GLU A 409 -20.55 6.64 2.84
C GLU A 409 -19.62 7.28 3.89
N PRO A 410 -20.05 7.39 5.16
CA PRO A 410 -19.25 8.05 6.19
C PRO A 410 -18.01 7.23 6.60
N HIS A 411 -16.83 7.85 6.51
CA HIS A 411 -15.53 7.28 6.91
C HIS A 411 -15.03 7.88 8.23
N GLY A 412 -13.84 8.47 8.30
CA GLY A 412 -13.22 8.96 9.53
C GLY A 412 -14.14 9.92 10.29
N VAL A 413 -14.04 9.87 11.62
CA VAL A 413 -14.79 10.72 12.55
C VAL A 413 -13.85 11.27 13.61
N LEU A 414 -14.07 12.53 13.98
CA LEU A 414 -13.29 13.25 14.98
C LEU A 414 -14.23 14.11 15.82
N VAL A 415 -14.05 14.11 17.14
CA VAL A 415 -14.77 15.02 18.05
C VAL A 415 -13.88 16.20 18.41
N HIS A 416 -14.32 17.41 18.11
CA HIS A 416 -13.62 18.63 18.50
C HIS A 416 -14.61 19.77 18.80
N GLY A 417 -14.49 20.41 19.97
CA GLY A 417 -15.33 21.55 20.33
C GLY A 417 -16.84 21.26 20.40
N GLY A 418 -17.24 20.04 20.78
CA GLY A 418 -18.65 19.63 20.87
C GLY A 418 -19.29 19.26 19.52
N VAL A 419 -18.51 19.23 18.44
CA VAL A 419 -18.93 18.85 17.10
C VAL A 419 -18.23 17.56 16.72
N ALA A 420 -18.96 16.59 16.17
CA ALA A 420 -18.40 15.45 15.47
C ALA A 420 -18.22 15.81 13.98
N TYR A 421 -16.97 15.85 13.53
CA TYR A 421 -16.60 16.02 12.14
C TYR A 421 -16.45 14.64 11.50
N LEU A 422 -17.03 14.45 10.33
CA LEU A 422 -16.93 13.20 9.58
C LEU A 422 -16.81 13.44 8.08
N ILE A 423 -16.14 12.54 7.38
CA ILE A 423 -16.02 12.57 5.91
C ILE A 423 -17.13 11.71 5.32
N ASP A 424 -18.00 12.31 4.51
CA ASP A 424 -18.92 11.56 3.65
C ASP A 424 -18.24 11.37 2.29
N VAL A 425 -17.76 10.15 2.03
CA VAL A 425 -16.91 9.83 0.89
C VAL A 425 -17.70 9.79 -0.42
N GLU A 426 -18.91 9.23 -0.41
CA GLU A 426 -19.78 9.23 -1.58
C GLU A 426 -20.14 10.67 -1.99
N ALA A 427 -20.48 11.51 -1.01
CA ALA A 427 -20.81 12.91 -1.27
C ALA A 427 -19.56 13.80 -1.50
N LYS A 428 -18.36 13.31 -1.20
CA LYS A 428 -17.08 14.06 -1.20
C LYS A 428 -17.16 15.33 -0.35
N THR A 429 -17.69 15.20 0.88
CA THR A 429 -17.89 16.35 1.78
C THR A 429 -17.35 16.12 3.19
N LEU A 430 -16.95 17.22 3.84
CA LEU A 430 -16.76 17.26 5.29
C LEU A 430 -18.07 17.71 5.93
N VAL A 431 -18.56 16.91 6.86
CA VAL A 431 -19.82 17.16 7.58
C VAL A 431 -19.51 17.39 9.06
N GLY A 432 -20.11 18.43 9.65
CA GLY A 432 -20.13 18.65 11.08
C GLY A 432 -21.50 18.30 11.67
N VAL A 433 -21.50 17.59 12.79
CA VAL A 433 -22.70 17.28 13.57
C VAL A 433 -22.52 17.84 14.98
N ASP A 434 -23.36 18.81 15.35
CA ASP A 434 -23.38 19.34 16.71
C ASP A 434 -23.97 18.27 17.65
N LEU A 435 -23.20 17.82 18.64
CA LEU A 435 -23.58 16.69 19.48
C LEU A 435 -24.72 17.01 20.46
N SER A 436 -24.99 18.30 20.71
CA SER A 436 -26.05 18.74 21.62
C SER A 436 -27.41 18.86 20.93
N THR A 437 -27.41 19.36 19.69
CA THR A 437 -28.61 19.63 18.90
C THR A 437 -28.89 18.55 17.86
N ARG A 438 -27.89 17.71 17.55
CA ARG A 438 -27.86 16.75 16.44
C ARG A 438 -28.08 17.40 15.06
N SER A 439 -27.82 18.71 14.97
CA SER A 439 -27.91 19.43 13.70
C SER A 439 -26.68 19.15 12.85
N ARG A 440 -26.90 19.02 11.54
CA ARG A 440 -25.87 18.67 10.55
C ARG A 440 -25.59 19.87 9.63
N GLU A 441 -24.32 20.14 9.38
CA GLU A 441 -23.86 21.15 8.42
C GLU A 441 -22.78 20.56 7.49
N VAL A 442 -22.84 20.92 6.21
CA VAL A 442 -21.75 20.62 5.26
C VAL A 442 -20.75 21.77 5.33
N ILE A 443 -19.52 21.43 5.72
CA ILE A 443 -18.44 22.40 5.99
C ILE A 443 -17.57 22.60 4.75
N ALA A 444 -17.25 21.51 4.06
CA ALA A 444 -16.46 21.51 2.83
C ALA A 444 -17.03 20.53 1.81
N ARG A 445 -16.77 20.79 0.53
CA ARG A 445 -17.22 19.99 -0.62
C ARG A 445 -16.04 19.73 -1.54
N ASP A 446 -16.26 18.85 -2.51
CA ASP A 446 -15.29 18.51 -3.55
C ASP A 446 -13.97 17.97 -2.96
N LEU A 447 -14.08 17.23 -1.85
CA LEU A 447 -12.93 16.60 -1.22
C LEU A 447 -12.36 15.50 -2.15
N PRO A 448 -11.03 15.35 -2.25
CA PRO A 448 -10.39 14.31 -3.03
C PRO A 448 -10.37 13.00 -2.24
N VAL A 449 -11.56 12.47 -1.94
CA VAL A 449 -11.76 11.23 -1.17
C VAL A 449 -12.52 10.17 -1.97
N GLY A 450 -12.17 8.90 -1.74
CA GLY A 450 -12.73 7.74 -2.39
C GLY A 450 -12.47 7.66 -3.89
N ALA A 451 -13.07 6.67 -4.56
CA ALA A 451 -12.89 6.51 -5.99
C ALA A 451 -13.38 7.72 -6.81
N PRO A 452 -12.86 7.92 -8.04
CA PRO A 452 -13.41 8.87 -8.98
C PRO A 452 -14.90 8.64 -9.23
N VAL A 453 -15.64 9.71 -9.48
CA VAL A 453 -17.10 9.62 -9.73
C VAL A 453 -17.38 8.67 -10.88
N GLY A 454 -18.28 7.71 -10.66
CA GLY A 454 -18.67 6.71 -11.66
C GLY A 454 -17.72 5.51 -11.76
N VAL A 455 -16.64 5.47 -10.99
CA VAL A 455 -15.74 4.32 -10.90
C VAL A 455 -16.16 3.44 -9.72
N ALA A 456 -16.43 2.17 -9.98
CA ALA A 456 -16.62 1.16 -8.94
C ALA A 456 -15.28 0.41 -8.75
N PRO A 457 -14.48 0.72 -7.70
CA PRO A 457 -13.24 0.02 -7.47
C PRO A 457 -13.51 -1.45 -7.12
N LYS A 458 -12.65 -2.34 -7.64
CA LYS A 458 -12.70 -3.77 -7.31
C LYS A 458 -11.95 -4.02 -5.99
N PRO A 459 -12.43 -4.93 -5.13
CA PRO A 459 -11.84 -5.12 -3.80
C PRO A 459 -10.43 -5.70 -3.92
N LEU A 460 -9.51 -5.18 -3.12
CA LEU A 460 -8.17 -5.74 -2.97
C LEU A 460 -8.24 -6.85 -1.91
N LYS A 461 -8.25 -8.12 -2.33
CA LYS A 461 -8.48 -9.26 -1.42
C LYS A 461 -7.40 -9.43 -0.35
N GLY A 462 -6.21 -8.91 -0.60
CA GLY A 462 -5.04 -9.08 0.26
C GLY A 462 -4.43 -10.48 0.17
N LEU A 463 -3.22 -10.63 0.73
CA LEU A 463 -2.49 -11.90 0.71
C LEU A 463 -1.51 -11.95 1.89
N LEU A 464 -1.66 -12.95 2.76
CA LEU A 464 -0.73 -13.15 3.88
C LEU A 464 0.72 -13.37 3.38
N PRO A 465 1.74 -12.84 4.08
CA PRO A 465 1.67 -12.13 5.37
C PRO A 465 1.28 -10.64 5.25
N PHE A 466 1.06 -10.14 4.04
CA PHE A 466 0.62 -8.77 3.80
C PHE A 466 -0.89 -8.62 4.09
N SER A 467 -1.33 -7.40 4.39
CA SER A 467 -2.69 -7.15 4.87
C SER A 467 -3.79 -7.50 3.86
N GLY A 468 -4.99 -7.84 4.35
CA GLY A 468 -6.17 -8.13 3.53
C GLY A 468 -7.49 -8.03 4.32
N PRO A 469 -8.64 -7.99 3.63
CA PRO A 469 -8.85 -7.24 2.38
C PRO A 469 -8.49 -5.76 2.59
N GLN A 470 -7.87 -5.13 1.61
CA GLN A 470 -7.54 -3.70 1.65
C GLN A 470 -8.64 -2.89 0.98
N GLY A 471 -8.92 -1.72 1.54
CA GLY A 471 -9.94 -0.83 1.04
C GLY A 471 -9.69 0.58 1.55
N PRO A 472 -10.29 1.58 0.91
CA PRO A 472 -10.03 2.98 1.21
C PRO A 472 -10.52 3.35 2.60
N PHE A 473 -9.83 4.31 3.20
CA PHE A 473 -10.25 4.99 4.41
C PHE A 473 -9.82 6.43 4.29
N ALA A 474 -10.75 7.33 4.62
CA ALA A 474 -10.46 8.75 4.66
C ALA A 474 -10.52 9.16 6.13
N GLY A 475 -9.37 9.47 6.71
CA GLY A 475 -9.20 9.82 8.12
C GLY A 475 -9.20 11.32 8.37
N LEU A 476 -9.31 11.68 9.65
CA LEU A 476 -9.39 13.06 10.12
C LEU A 476 -8.57 13.25 11.39
N ALA A 477 -7.84 14.37 11.48
CA ALA A 477 -7.20 14.81 12.71
C ALA A 477 -7.42 16.31 12.93
N ALA A 478 -7.27 16.77 14.18
CA ALA A 478 -7.25 18.19 14.52
C ALA A 478 -5.90 18.58 15.12
N GLY A 479 -5.37 19.71 14.66
CA GLY A 479 -4.28 20.40 15.32
C GLY A 479 -4.73 21.14 16.59
N PRO A 480 -3.78 21.54 17.45
CA PRO A 480 -4.07 22.26 18.69
C PRO A 480 -4.70 23.64 18.46
N ASP A 481 -4.56 24.21 17.27
CA ASP A 481 -5.16 25.47 16.84
C ASP A 481 -6.58 25.30 16.25
N GLY A 482 -7.11 24.08 16.22
CA GLY A 482 -8.40 23.74 15.61
C GLY A 482 -8.34 23.58 14.08
N THR A 483 -7.15 23.62 13.47
CA THR A 483 -6.95 23.23 12.07
C THR A 483 -7.34 21.77 11.88
N LEU A 484 -8.17 21.46 10.89
CA LEU A 484 -8.51 20.08 10.54
C LEU A 484 -7.59 19.57 9.41
N TYR A 485 -7.11 18.34 9.57
CA TYR A 485 -6.38 17.60 8.56
C TYR A 485 -7.26 16.48 8.03
N ILE A 486 -7.32 16.31 6.72
CA ILE A 486 -8.19 15.37 6.02
C ILE A 486 -7.32 14.52 5.11
N SER A 487 -7.41 13.20 5.18
CA SER A 487 -6.69 12.35 4.24
C SER A 487 -7.40 12.34 2.88
N GLY A 488 -6.66 12.66 1.84
CA GLY A 488 -7.11 12.69 0.44
C GLY A 488 -6.75 11.39 -0.25
N ASP A 489 -7.45 10.32 0.11
CA ASP A 489 -7.18 8.95 -0.36
C ASP A 489 -7.49 8.72 -1.85
N ALA A 490 -8.13 9.68 -2.53
CA ALA A 490 -8.42 9.63 -3.97
C ALA A 490 -7.26 10.09 -4.86
N GLU A 491 -6.28 10.80 -4.32
CA GLU A 491 -5.19 11.37 -5.12
C GLU A 491 -3.82 11.32 -4.43
N GLY A 492 -3.78 10.89 -3.16
CA GLY A 492 -2.53 10.83 -2.40
C GLY A 492 -2.13 12.16 -1.77
N SER A 493 -3.08 12.84 -1.10
CA SER A 493 -2.84 14.15 -0.49
C SER A 493 -3.29 14.22 0.98
N VAL A 494 -2.87 15.26 1.70
CA VAL A 494 -3.48 15.66 2.98
C VAL A 494 -3.94 17.10 2.86
N LEU A 495 -5.23 17.33 3.09
CA LEU A 495 -5.82 18.66 3.03
C LEU A 495 -5.80 19.28 4.43
N THR A 496 -5.64 20.60 4.45
CA THR A 496 -5.71 21.41 5.66
C THR A 496 -6.89 22.36 5.56
N LEU A 497 -7.81 22.30 6.52
CA LEU A 497 -8.95 23.22 6.62
C LEU A 497 -8.82 24.07 7.87
N ARG A 498 -8.86 25.39 7.69
CA ARG A 498 -8.81 26.38 8.75
C ARG A 498 -10.06 27.23 8.73
N ARG A 499 -10.61 27.55 9.91
CA ARG A 499 -11.61 28.62 10.00
C ARG A 499 -10.90 29.95 9.78
N GLU A 500 -11.28 30.70 8.77
CA GLU A 500 -10.86 32.10 8.66
C GLU A 500 -11.41 32.85 9.89
N GLY A 501 -10.51 33.46 10.67
CA GLY A 501 -10.91 34.38 11.72
C GLY A 501 -11.70 35.54 11.11
N ARG A 502 -12.82 35.90 11.73
CA ARG A 502 -13.55 37.13 11.38
C ARG A 502 -12.75 38.38 11.73
#